data_AF-A0A4R3JW60-F1
#
_entry.id   AF-A0A4R3JW60-F1
#
_cell.length_a   1.000
_cell.length_b   1.000
_cell.length_c   1.000
_cell.angle_alpha   90.00
_cell.angle_beta   90.00
_cell.angle_gamma   90.00
#
_symmetry.space_group_name_H-M   'P 1'
#
loop_
_entity.id
_entity.type
_entity.pdbx_description
1 polymer ?
#
loop_
_entity_poly.entity_id
_entity_poly.type
_entity_poly.pdbx_seq_one_letter_code
_entity_poly.pdbx_strand_id
1 'polypeptide(L)'
;MNPSLPETLEPVSVADLPAFLKAIEPIAAEIASGDIMGALLRHADAVIEATAIGARVDRAWLGAQKPDVLVELASRVLEVN
;
A
#
# COMPACT_ATOMS: atom_id res chain seq x y z
N MET A 1 -4.75 12.97 18.97
CA MET A 1 -5.32 13.33 17.66
C MET A 1 -5.03 12.17 16.74
N ASN A 2 -6.05 11.53 16.17
CA ASN A 2 -5.83 10.55 15.10
C ASN A 2 -5.59 11.36 13.82
N PRO A 3 -4.41 11.29 13.16
CA PRO A 3 -4.19 12.00 11.91
C PRO A 3 -5.27 11.62 10.89
N SER A 4 -5.89 12.62 10.28
CA SER A 4 -6.82 12.44 9.16
C SER A 4 -6.08 11.93 7.93
N LEU A 5 -6.79 11.22 7.05
CA LEU A 5 -6.27 10.76 5.76
C LEU A 5 -5.64 11.93 4.98
N PRO A 6 -4.54 11.70 4.23
CA PRO A 6 -4.00 12.71 3.32
C PRO A 6 -5.07 13.16 2.32
N GLU A 7 -5.27 14.48 2.19
CA GLU A 7 -6.31 15.06 1.33
C GLU A 7 -6.04 14.82 -0.16
N THR A 8 -4.77 14.75 -0.56
CA THR A 8 -4.34 14.46 -1.94
C THR A 8 -3.16 13.49 -1.94
N LEU A 9 -3.12 12.58 -2.93
CA LEU A 9 -1.98 11.71 -3.20
C LEU A 9 -1.34 12.12 -4.52
N GLU A 10 -0.02 12.04 -4.57
CA GLU A 10 0.76 12.22 -5.78
C GLU A 10 1.35 10.88 -6.24
N PRO A 11 1.70 10.73 -7.53
CA PRO A 11 2.40 9.54 -7.99
C PRO A 11 3.66 9.24 -7.16
N VAL A 12 4.03 7.96 -7.08
CA VAL A 12 5.24 7.51 -6.40
C VAL A 12 6.45 8.19 -7.06
N SER A 13 7.33 8.78 -6.25
CA SER A 13 8.52 9.43 -6.77
C SER A 13 9.51 8.37 -7.29
N VAL A 14 10.32 8.72 -8.29
CA VAL A 14 11.37 7.82 -8.79
C VAL A 14 12.36 7.42 -7.68
N ALA A 15 12.54 8.27 -6.67
CA ALA A 15 13.39 7.96 -5.52
C ALA A 15 12.79 6.86 -4.63
N ASP A 16 11.46 6.83 -4.48
CA ASP A 16 10.73 5.86 -3.65
C ASP A 16 10.33 4.59 -4.43
N LEU A 17 10.37 4.65 -5.77
CA LEU A 17 9.96 3.55 -6.65
C LEU A 17 10.66 2.22 -6.34
N PRO A 18 11.98 2.15 -6.06
CA PRO A 18 12.61 0.88 -5.70
C PRO A 18 12.05 0.26 -4.43
N ALA A 19 11.75 1.07 -3.42
CA ALA A 19 11.18 0.59 -2.15
C ALA A 19 9.73 0.13 -2.36
N PHE A 20 8.95 0.90 -3.12
CA PHE A 20 7.57 0.57 -3.45
C PHE A 20 7.44 -0.74 -4.24
N LEU A 21 8.24 -0.90 -5.30
CA LEU A 21 8.24 -2.12 -6.13
C LEU A 21 8.67 -3.35 -5.33
N LYS A 22 9.67 -3.20 -4.45
CA LYS A 22 10.09 -4.28 -3.55
C LYS A 22 8.97 -4.70 -2.59
N ALA A 23 8.17 -3.75 -2.10
CA ALA A 23 7.02 -4.07 -1.25
C ALA A 23 5.92 -4.80 -2.03
N ILE A 24 5.72 -4.50 -3.31
CA ILE A 24 4.67 -5.12 -4.13
C ILE A 24 5.09 -6.46 -4.73
N GLU A 25 6.39 -6.71 -4.92
CA GLU A 25 6.94 -7.93 -5.53
C GLU A 25 6.26 -9.25 -5.09
N PRO A 26 6.11 -9.56 -3.78
CA PRO A 26 5.50 -10.82 -3.37
C PRO A 26 4.00 -10.91 -3.74
N ILE A 27 3.29 -9.77 -3.72
CA ILE A 27 1.89 -9.69 -4.11
C ILE A 27 1.76 -9.90 -5.63
N ALA A 28 2.61 -9.24 -6.41
CA ALA A 28 2.60 -9.32 -7.87
C ALA A 28 2.90 -10.75 -8.37
N ALA A 29 3.85 -11.45 -7.74
CA ALA A 29 4.18 -12.82 -8.08
C ALA A 29 2.98 -13.78 -7.90
N GLU A 30 2.21 -13.61 -6.83
CA GLU A 30 1.04 -14.44 -6.57
C GLU A 30 -0.18 -14.03 -7.40
N ILE A 31 -0.39 -12.74 -7.66
CA ILE A 31 -1.42 -12.28 -8.61
C ILE A 31 -1.16 -12.85 -10.00
N ALA A 32 0.10 -12.88 -10.45
CA ALA A 32 0.47 -13.49 -11.74
C ALA A 32 0.16 -14.99 -11.79
N SER A 33 0.09 -15.67 -10.64
CA SER A 33 -0.32 -17.07 -10.53
C SER A 33 -1.84 -17.28 -10.56
N GLY A 34 -2.63 -16.21 -10.45
CA GLY A 34 -4.09 -16.23 -10.48
C GLY A 34 -4.77 -16.27 -9.10
N ASP A 35 -4.02 -16.36 -8.00
CA ASP A 35 -4.56 -16.38 -6.64
C ASP A 35 -4.53 -14.99 -5.99
N ILE A 36 -5.41 -14.10 -6.45
CA ILE A 36 -5.46 -12.70 -6.00
C ILE A 36 -5.80 -12.59 -4.51
N MET A 37 -6.77 -13.37 -4.03
CA MET A 37 -7.19 -13.31 -2.62
C MET A 37 -6.12 -13.92 -1.70
N GLY A 38 -5.52 -15.05 -2.11
CA GLY A 38 -4.40 -15.63 -1.37
C GLY A 38 -3.20 -14.71 -1.29
N ALA A 39 -2.90 -13.97 -2.36
CA ALA A 39 -1.82 -12.96 -2.37
C ALA A 39 -2.03 -11.89 -1.30
N LEU A 40 -3.22 -11.32 -1.21
CA LEU A 40 -3.54 -10.29 -0.21
C LEU A 40 -3.52 -10.84 1.22
N LEU A 41 -4.04 -12.05 1.42
CA LEU A 41 -4.07 -12.69 2.74
C LEU A 41 -2.68 -13.08 3.25
N ARG A 42 -1.80 -13.55 2.37
CA ARG A 42 -0.43 -13.97 2.73
C ARG A 42 0.53 -12.80 2.86
N HIS A 43 0.30 -11.73 2.10
CA HIS A 43 1.19 -10.56 2.03
C HIS A 43 0.56 -9.29 2.58
N ALA A 44 -0.31 -9.40 3.59
CA ALA A 44 -0.97 -8.24 4.21
C ALA A 44 0.02 -7.18 4.72
N ASP A 45 1.15 -7.60 5.32
CA ASP A 45 2.21 -6.67 5.74
C ASP A 45 2.84 -5.94 4.55
N ALA A 46 2.99 -6.62 3.41
CA ALA A 46 3.54 -6.02 2.20
C ALA A 46 2.56 -5.01 1.58
N VAL A 47 1.26 -5.27 1.67
CA VAL A 47 0.20 -4.32 1.27
C VAL A 47 0.26 -3.06 2.14
N ILE A 48 0.44 -3.21 3.45
CA ILE A 48 0.57 -2.09 4.39
C ILE A 48 1.82 -1.27 4.06
N GLU A 49 2.96 -1.92 3.84
CA GLU A 49 4.23 -1.24 3.52
C GLU A 49 4.14 -0.48 2.19
N ALA A 50 3.65 -1.13 1.13
CA ALA A 50 3.47 -0.50 -0.17
C ALA A 50 2.52 0.71 -0.09
N THR A 51 1.42 0.58 0.67
CA THR A 51 0.46 1.67 0.87
C THR A 51 1.09 2.81 1.67
N ALA A 52 1.89 2.53 2.71
CA ALA A 52 2.57 3.55 3.49
C ALA A 52 3.55 4.36 2.63
N ILE A 53 4.34 3.67 1.79
CA ILE A 53 5.27 4.31 0.84
C ILE A 53 4.51 5.15 -0.18
N GLY A 54 3.51 4.56 -0.85
CA GLY A 54 2.75 5.25 -1.90
C GLY A 54 1.96 6.46 -1.39
N ALA A 55 1.39 6.35 -0.19
CA ALA A 55 0.66 7.45 0.45
C ALA A 55 1.56 8.42 1.23
N ARG A 56 2.86 8.12 1.34
CA ARG A 56 3.85 8.88 2.13
C ARG A 56 3.40 9.11 3.57
N VAL A 57 2.86 8.06 4.19
CA VAL A 57 2.43 8.06 5.59
C VAL A 57 3.33 7.17 6.43
N ASP A 58 3.37 7.43 7.73
CA ASP A 58 4.09 6.56 8.67
C ASP A 58 3.42 5.17 8.71
N ARG A 59 4.24 4.11 8.60
CA ARG A 59 3.73 2.73 8.61
C ARG A 59 3.09 2.37 9.95
N ALA A 60 3.64 2.83 11.08
CA ALA A 60 3.09 2.51 12.39
C ALA A 60 1.73 3.21 12.59
N TRP A 61 1.56 4.42 12.07
CA TRP A 61 0.27 5.08 11.98
C TRP A 61 -0.73 4.26 11.17
N LEU A 62 -0.34 3.80 9.97
CA LEU A 62 -1.21 3.00 9.10
C LEU A 62 -1.61 1.66 9.76
N GLY A 63 -0.67 1.01 10.44
CA GLY A 63 -0.92 -0.23 11.18
C GLY A 63 -1.83 -0.08 12.39
N ALA A 64 -2.04 1.14 12.88
CA ALA A 64 -3.02 1.44 13.94
C ALA A 64 -4.42 1.79 13.40
N GLN A 65 -4.57 1.89 12.07
CA GLN A 65 -5.86 2.19 11.45
C GLN A 65 -6.72 0.94 11.29
N LYS A 66 -8.00 1.17 10.99
CA LYS A 66 -8.93 0.12 10.63
C LYS A 66 -8.71 -0.33 9.17
N PRO A 67 -9.12 -1.55 8.80
CA PRO A 67 -8.92 -2.07 7.44
C PRO A 67 -9.55 -1.22 6.32
N ASP A 68 -10.66 -0.52 6.57
CA ASP A 68 -11.31 0.39 5.62
C ASP A 68 -10.37 1.53 5.18
N VAL A 69 -9.60 2.07 6.13
CA VAL A 69 -8.60 3.13 5.87
C VAL A 69 -7.46 2.60 4.99
N LEU A 70 -7.00 1.37 5.25
CA LEU A 70 -5.97 0.73 4.43
C LEU A 70 -6.45 0.51 2.99
N VAL A 71 -7.67 -0.01 2.83
CA VAL A 71 -8.27 -0.25 1.51
C VAL A 71 -8.43 1.06 0.74
N GLU A 72 -8.96 2.11 1.38
CA GLU A 72 -9.12 3.42 0.75
C GLU A 72 -7.77 4.02 0.30
N LEU A 73 -6.75 3.97 1.16
CA LEU A 73 -5.42 4.48 0.81
C LEU A 73 -4.76 3.65 -0.29
N ALA A 74 -4.83 2.33 -0.22
CA ALA A 74 -4.26 1.44 -1.24
C ALA A 74 -4.90 1.71 -2.61
N SER A 75 -6.23 1.86 -2.67
CA SER A 75 -6.95 2.23 -3.89
C SER A 75 -6.48 3.57 -4.44
N ARG A 76 -6.38 4.60 -3.61
CA ARG A 76 -5.92 5.93 -4.06
C ARG A 76 -4.47 5.93 -4.54
N VAL A 77 -3.59 5.14 -3.92
CA VAL A 77 -2.21 4.95 -4.38
C VAL A 77 -2.20 4.32 -5.77
N LEU A 78 -3.03 3.31 -6.02
CA LEU A 78 -3.14 2.69 -7.35
C LEU A 78 -3.78 3.61 -8.39
N GLU A 79 -4.70 4.49 -8.02
CA GLU A 79 -5.35 5.41 -8.96
C GLU A 79 -4.41 6.47 -9.53
N VAL A 80 -3.38 6.85 -8.77
CA VAL A 80 -2.41 7.89 -9.18
C VAL A 80 -1.13 7.32 -9.81
N ASN A 81 -0.98 6.00 -9.92
CA ASN A 81 0.20 5.32 -10.50
C ASN A 81 -0.17 4.38 -11.65
#